data_AF-A0A511T6D6-F1
#
_entry.id   AF-A0A511T6D6-F1
#
_cell.length_a   1.000
_cell.length_b   1.000
_cell.length_c   1.000
_cell.angle_alpha   90.00
_cell.angle_beta   90.00
_cell.angle_gamma   90.00
#
_symmetry.space_group_name_H-M   'P 1'
#
loop_
_entity.id
_entity.type
_entity.pdbx_description
1 polymer ?
#
loop_
_entity_poly.entity_id
_entity_poly.type
_entity_poly.pdbx_seq_one_letter_code
_entity_poly.pdbx_strand_id
1 'polypeptide(L)'
;MAKKSESSIENRVYLFESLASSYVAAASDALGSKDSAERERARRVLAELAYVSCVVADTEDLSPEAVRERLLSAPAPEPKSARRGKRNK
;
A
#
# COMPACT_ATOMS: atom_id res chain seq x y z
N MET A 1 -14.57 -11.51 -30.06
CA MET A 1 -14.56 -12.17 -28.75
C MET A 1 -13.64 -11.38 -27.83
N ALA A 2 -14.19 -10.59 -26.91
CA ALA A 2 -13.42 -9.76 -25.99
C ALA A 2 -13.45 -10.41 -24.60
N LYS A 3 -12.36 -11.05 -24.18
CA LYS A 3 -12.13 -11.39 -22.77
C LYS A 3 -11.76 -10.08 -22.07
N LYS A 4 -12.78 -9.37 -21.60
CA LYS A 4 -12.65 -8.13 -20.85
C LYS A 4 -12.22 -8.46 -19.41
N SER A 5 -11.00 -8.07 -19.05
CA SER A 5 -10.70 -7.33 -17.81
C SER A 5 -11.19 -7.84 -16.45
N GLU A 6 -11.40 -9.14 -16.23
CA GLU A 6 -11.70 -9.67 -14.87
C GLU A 6 -10.47 -9.76 -13.95
N SER A 7 -9.27 -9.44 -14.45
CA SER A 7 -7.98 -9.69 -13.77
C SER A 7 -7.66 -8.79 -12.57
N SER A 8 -8.19 -7.57 -12.46
CA SER A 8 -7.53 -6.60 -11.56
C SER A 8 -7.88 -6.73 -10.07
N ILE A 9 -9.11 -7.15 -9.69
CA ILE A 9 -9.48 -7.26 -8.26
C ILE A 9 -8.97 -8.56 -7.66
N GLU A 10 -9.11 -9.67 -8.38
CA GLU A 10 -8.69 -10.99 -7.89
C GLU A 10 -7.17 -11.03 -7.70
N ASN A 11 -6.38 -10.51 -8.65
CA ASN A 11 -4.92 -10.43 -8.49
C ASN A 11 -4.50 -9.55 -7.30
N ARG A 12 -5.19 -8.42 -7.03
CA ARG A 12 -4.96 -7.58 -5.83
C ARG A 12 -5.12 -8.39 -4.55
N VAL A 13 -6.21 -9.15 -4.46
CA VAL A 13 -6.58 -9.90 -3.26
C VAL A 13 -5.61 -11.06 -3.03
N TYR A 14 -5.30 -11.84 -4.06
CA TYR A 14 -4.40 -12.99 -3.93
C TYR A 14 -2.95 -12.58 -3.61
N LEU A 15 -2.45 -11.50 -4.22
CA LEU A 15 -1.11 -10.99 -3.96
C LEU A 15 -1.00 -10.47 -2.52
N PHE A 16 -1.98 -9.68 -2.07
CA PHE A 16 -2.01 -9.19 -0.71
C PHE A 16 -2.16 -10.33 0.31
N GLU A 17 -3.08 -11.27 0.09
CA GLU A 17 -3.33 -12.39 0.99
C GLU A 17 -2.05 -13.21 1.22
N SER A 18 -1.32 -13.52 0.15
CA SER A 18 -0.08 -14.29 0.22
C SER A 18 1.01 -13.56 1.02
N LEU A 19 1.24 -12.28 0.71
CA LEU A 19 2.24 -11.46 1.38
C LEU A 19 1.88 -11.17 2.84
N ALA A 20 0.62 -10.85 3.11
CA ALA A 20 0.11 -10.59 4.44
C ALA A 20 0.18 -11.85 5.32
N SER A 21 -0.21 -13.02 4.78
CA SER A 21 -0.13 -14.29 5.51
C SER A 21 1.31 -14.63 5.90
N SER A 22 2.26 -14.50 4.96
CA SER A 22 3.68 -14.70 5.24
C SER A 22 4.20 -13.72 6.29
N TYR A 23 3.79 -12.45 6.22
CA TYR A 23 4.23 -11.45 7.18
C TYR A 23 3.64 -11.67 8.57
N VAL A 24 2.35 -11.99 8.68
CA VAL A 24 1.70 -12.30 9.96
C VAL A 24 2.35 -13.50 10.63
N ALA A 25 2.71 -14.54 9.87
CA ALA A 25 3.44 -15.69 10.40
C ALA A 25 4.82 -15.32 10.93
N ALA A 26 5.55 -14.44 10.24
CA ALA A 26 6.90 -14.01 10.65
C ALA A 26 6.89 -12.97 11.78
N ALA A 27 5.86 -12.14 11.88
CA ALA A 27 5.75 -11.02 12.81
C ALA A 27 4.76 -11.27 13.95
N SER A 28 4.36 -12.53 14.19
CA SER A 28 3.36 -12.90 15.20
C SER A 28 3.69 -12.33 16.58
N ASP A 29 4.97 -12.41 16.97
CA ASP A 29 5.45 -11.96 18.27
C ASP A 29 5.42 -10.44 18.39
N ALA A 30 5.80 -9.73 17.32
CA ALA A 30 5.75 -8.26 17.28
C ALA A 30 4.31 -7.73 17.28
N LEU A 31 3.39 -8.42 16.59
CA LEU A 31 1.97 -8.10 16.58
C LEU A 31 1.29 -8.36 17.93
N GLY A 32 1.74 -9.40 18.64
CA GLY A 32 1.31 -9.76 19.99
C GLY A 32 2.10 -9.09 21.13
N SER A 33 3.12 -8.30 20.81
CA SER A 33 4.02 -7.69 21.80
C SER A 33 3.27 -6.85 22.82
N LYS A 34 3.77 -6.75 24.05
CA LYS A 34 3.22 -5.84 25.06
C LYS A 34 3.62 -4.39 24.81
N ASP A 35 4.71 -4.15 24.06
CA ASP A 35 5.11 -2.82 23.63
C ASP A 35 4.15 -2.29 22.55
N SER A 36 3.47 -1.19 22.85
CA SER A 36 2.54 -0.55 21.92
C SER A 36 3.24 -0.01 20.67
N ALA A 37 4.48 0.47 20.81
CA ALA A 37 5.24 1.02 19.69
C ALA A 37 5.66 -0.10 18.72
N GLU A 38 6.05 -1.26 19.24
CA GLU A 38 6.35 -2.43 18.44
C GLU A 38 5.14 -2.96 17.68
N ARG A 39 3.99 -3.11 18.36
CA ARG A 39 2.73 -3.50 17.69
C ARG A 39 2.33 -2.52 16.60
N GLU A 40 2.50 -1.22 16.84
CA GLU A 40 2.14 -0.20 15.86
C GLU A 40 3.06 -0.25 14.64
N ARG A 41 4.38 -0.42 14.83
CA ARG A 41 5.31 -0.64 13.72
C ARG A 41 4.90 -1.87 12.90
N ALA A 42 4.60 -2.98 13.57
CA ALA A 42 4.21 -4.21 12.89
C ALA A 42 2.91 -4.04 12.08
N ARG A 43 1.92 -3.29 12.58
CA ARG A 43 0.68 -2.97 11.86
C ARG A 43 0.89 -1.99 10.71
N ARG A 44 1.81 -1.03 10.83
CA ARG A 44 2.13 -0.12 9.71
C ARG A 44 2.67 -0.89 8.52
N VAL A 45 3.50 -1.90 8.75
CA VAL A 45 4.00 -2.75 7.65
C VAL A 45 2.86 -3.48 6.93
N LEU A 46 1.83 -3.95 7.63
CA LEU A 46 0.64 -4.52 6.97
C LEU A 46 -0.08 -3.50 6.06
N ALA A 47 -0.17 -2.25 6.49
CA ALA A 47 -0.74 -1.18 5.67
C ALA A 47 0.11 -0.89 4.43
N GLU A 48 1.44 -0.90 4.56
CA GLU A 48 2.37 -0.75 3.43
C GLU A 48 2.26 -1.93 2.44
N LEU A 49 2.15 -3.17 2.94
CA LEU A 49 1.94 -4.35 2.10
C LEU A 49 0.63 -4.26 1.31
N ALA A 50 -0.44 -3.78 1.94
CA ALA A 50 -1.71 -3.54 1.25
C ALA A 50 -1.56 -2.49 0.15
N TYR A 51 -0.88 -1.38 0.44
CA TYR A 51 -0.62 -0.32 -0.52
C TYR A 51 0.19 -0.83 -1.73
N VAL A 52 1.31 -1.51 -1.48
CA VAL A 52 2.17 -2.08 -2.54
C VAL A 52 1.39 -3.08 -3.39
N SER A 53 0.58 -3.95 -2.77
CA SER A 53 -0.22 -4.93 -3.50
C SER A 53 -1.24 -4.26 -4.44
N CYS A 54 -1.87 -3.18 -3.99
CA CYS A 54 -2.75 -2.37 -4.83
C CYS A 54 -1.97 -1.72 -5.99
N VAL A 55 -0.83 -1.08 -5.72
CA VAL A 55 -0.03 -0.42 -6.77
C VAL A 55 0.47 -1.41 -7.82
N VAL A 56 0.96 -2.57 -7.41
CA VAL A 56 1.46 -3.61 -8.32
C VAL A 56 0.34 -4.10 -9.23
N ALA A 57 -0.82 -4.42 -8.67
CA ALA A 57 -1.94 -4.89 -9.48
C ALA A 57 -2.54 -3.77 -10.35
N ASP A 58 -2.60 -2.53 -9.88
CA ASP A 58 -3.03 -1.38 -10.68
C ASP A 58 -2.10 -1.09 -11.86
N THR A 59 -0.88 -1.65 -11.83
CA THR A 59 0.13 -1.49 -12.88
C THR A 59 0.43 -2.79 -13.62
N GLU A 60 -0.34 -3.86 -13.40
CA GLU A 60 -0.09 -5.18 -14.01
C GLU A 60 -0.15 -5.17 -15.54
N ASP A 61 -0.98 -4.28 -16.10
CA ASP A 61 -1.17 -4.12 -17.54
C ASP A 61 -0.12 -3.21 -18.20
N LEU A 62 0.75 -2.58 -17.41
CA LEU A 62 1.76 -1.64 -17.90
C LEU A 62 3.07 -2.36 -18.22
N SER A 63 3.75 -1.91 -19.28
CA SER A 63 5.14 -2.32 -19.50
C SER A 63 6.05 -1.74 -18.40
N PRO A 64 7.21 -2.38 -18.11
CA PRO A 64 8.16 -1.88 -17.12
C PRO A 64 8.57 -0.41 -17.34
N GLU A 65 8.70 0.00 -18.60
CA GLU A 65 9.05 1.38 -18.99
C GLU A 65 7.93 2.35 -18.61
N ALA A 66 6.67 1.98 -18.85
CA ALA A 66 5.50 2.78 -18.51
C ALA A 66 5.31 2.89 -16.97
N VAL A 67 5.61 1.83 -16.21
CA VAL A 67 5.64 1.88 -14.74
C VAL A 67 6.72 2.86 -14.26
N ARG A 68 7.93 2.77 -14.83
CA ARG A 68 9.06 3.65 -14.50
C ARG A 68 8.71 5.11 -14.78
N GLU A 69 8.14 5.43 -15.94
CA GLU A 69 7.73 6.79 -16.25
C GLU A 69 6.68 7.31 -15.27
N ARG A 70 5.69 6.50 -14.90
CA ARG A 70 4.66 6.89 -13.93
C ARG A 70 5.23 7.19 -12.55
N LEU A 71 6.18 6.40 -12.07
CA LEU A 71 6.85 6.62 -10.77
C LEU A 71 7.73 7.88 -10.79
N LEU A 72 8.46 8.10 -11.88
CA LEU A 72 9.35 9.26 -12.01
C LEU A 72 8.61 10.56 -12.34
N SER A 73 7.39 10.47 -12.87
CA SER A 73 6.54 11.62 -13.21
C SER A 73 5.57 12.02 -12.10
N ALA A 74 5.47 11.25 -11.01
CA ALA A 74 4.61 11.60 -9.89
C ALA A 74 5.18 12.85 -9.18
N PRO A 75 4.44 13.97 -9.09
CA PRO A 75 4.88 15.10 -8.29
C PRO A 75 5.01 14.65 -6.83
N ALA A 76 6.08 15.11 -6.16
CA ALA A 76 6.32 14.80 -4.75
C ALA A 76 5.06 15.06 -3.91
N PRO A 77 4.71 14.19 -2.93
CA PRO A 77 3.54 14.41 -2.11
C PRO A 77 3.70 15.76 -1.40
N GLU A 78 2.82 16.71 -1.72
CA GLU A 78 2.84 18.01 -1.04
C GLU A 78 2.64 17.76 0.47
N PRO A 79 3.50 18.32 1.32
CA PRO A 79 3.26 18.26 2.76
C PRO A 79 1.94 18.99 3.01
N LYS A 80 1.00 18.30 3.69
CA LYS A 80 -0.28 18.88 4.12
C LYS A 80 0.01 20.18 4.86
N SER A 81 -0.18 21.30 4.17
CA SER A 81 -0.10 22.64 4.73
C SER A 81 -1.08 22.71 5.90
N ALA A 82 -0.54 22.74 7.12
CA ALA A 82 -1.30 23.00 8.31
C ALA A 82 -1.88 24.41 8.21
N ARG A 83 -3.11 24.54 7.70
CA ARG A 83 -3.89 25.77 7.84
C ARG A 83 -4.33 25.90 9.30
N ARG A 84 -3.39 26.35 10.12
CA ARG A 84 -3.62 27.01 11.40
C ARG A 84 -3.87 28.49 11.08
N GLY A 85 -5.13 28.91 11.05
CA GLY A 85 -5.53 30.30 10.85
C GLY A 85 -6.97 30.53 11.31
N LYS A 86 -7.19 30.69 12.62
CA LYS A 86 -7.32 31.98 13.33
C LYS A 86 -8.72 32.58 13.20
N ARG A 87 -9.52 32.34 14.25
CA ARG A 87 -10.71 33.10 14.68
C ARG A 87 -10.48 34.59 14.47
N ASN A 88 -11.36 35.26 13.74
CA ASN A 88 -11.54 36.70 13.86
C ASN A 88 -12.98 37.00 14.27
N LYS A 89 -13.06 37.97 15.17
CA LYS A 89 -14.19 38.45 15.94
C LYS A 89 -14.97 39.49 15.16
#